data_AF-A0A0F9VFC5-F1
#
_entry.id   AF-A0A0F9VFC5-F1
#
_cell.length_a   1.000
_cell.length_b   1.000
_cell.length_c   1.000
_cell.angle_alpha   90.00
_cell.angle_beta   90.00
_cell.angle_gamma   90.00
#
_symmetry.space_group_name_H-M   'P 1'
#
loop_
_entity.id
_entity.type
_entity.pdbx_description
1 polymer ?
#
loop_
_entity_poly.entity_id
_entity_poly.type
_entity_poly.pdbx_seq_one_letter_code
_entity_poly.pdbx_strand_id
1 'polypeptide(L)' 'MSLLTEFGIKIQTQPRPYCRECGGQMYLRIPKPDADWQAFWGCSEYKAGCGGSRNIDPHTGEPEHHAQEWTQGVTSDGD' A
#
# COMPACT_ATOMS: atom_id res chain seq x y z
N MET A 1 4.93 2.02 13.55
CA MET A 1 5.97 0.97 13.59
C MET A 1 6.54 0.83 12.19
N SER A 2 7.86 0.85 12.03
CA SER A 2 8.52 0.86 10.71
C SER A 2 9.52 -0.29 10.65
N LEU A 3 9.64 -0.95 9.51
CA LEU A 3 10.57 -2.04 9.29
C LEU A 3 11.72 -1.56 8.42
N LEU A 4 12.96 -1.73 8.88
CA LEU A 4 14.13 -1.46 8.05
C LEU A 4 14.32 -2.64 7.10
N THR A 5 14.31 -2.36 5.80
CA THR A 5 14.69 -3.37 4.80
C THR A 5 16.21 -3.45 4.67
N GLU A 6 16.68 -4.54 4.06
CA GLU A 6 18.10 -4.77 3.75
C GLU A 6 18.69 -3.67 2.84
N PHE A 7 17.83 -2.95 2.12
CA PHE A 7 18.19 -1.81 1.26
C PHE A 7 18.20 -0.46 2.02
N GLY A 8 18.05 -0.46 3.34
CA GLY A 8 18.02 0.76 4.15
C GLY A 8 16.73 1.57 4.06
N ILE A 9 15.71 1.06 3.34
CA ILE A 9 14.40 1.71 3.22
C ILE A 9 13.56 1.37 4.45
N LYS A 10 13.03 2.39 5.13
CA LYS A 10 12.11 2.25 6.26
C LYS A 10 10.69 2.07 5.74
N ILE A 11 10.22 0.83 5.66
CA ILE A 11 8.82 0.54 5.29
C ILE A 11 7.91 0.89 6.47
N GLN A 12 6.91 1.73 6.21
CA GLN A 12 5.85 2.04 7.15
C GLN A 12 4.88 0.86 7.21
N THR A 13 4.89 0.12 8.32
CA THR A 13 4.01 -1.05 8.52
C THR A 13 2.63 -0.68 9.05
N GLN A 14 2.43 0.60 9.41
CA GLN A 14 1.17 1.13 9.92
C GLN A 14 0.98 2.58 9.47
N PRO A 15 -0.26 3.01 9.19
CA PRO A 15 -1.49 2.22 9.23
C PRO A 15 -1.55 1.17 8.12
N ARG A 16 -2.18 0.02 8.40
CA ARG A 16 -2.36 -1.04 7.39
C ARG A 16 -3.39 -0.56 6.37
N PRO A 17 -3.08 -0.59 5.06
CA PRO A 17 -4.03 -0.21 4.04
C PRO A 17 -5.15 -1.25 3.92
N TYR A 18 -6.27 -0.82 3.35
CA TYR A 18 -7.36 -1.70 2.94
C TYR A 18 -7.27 -2.05 1.45
N CYS A 19 -7.65 -3.28 1.13
CA CYS A 19 -7.77 -3.79 -0.22
C CYS A 19 -8.89 -3.03 -0.94
N ARG A 20 -8.62 -2.57 -2.16
CA ARG A 20 -9.61 -1.82 -2.95
C ARG A 20 -10.69 -2.73 -3.53
N GLU A 21 -10.40 -4.02 -3.69
CA GLU A 21 -11.32 -4.96 -4.32
C GLU A 21 -12.39 -5.45 -3.35
N CYS A 22 -12.01 -5.86 -2.14
CA CYS A 22 -12.94 -6.43 -1.17
C CYS A 22 -13.09 -5.61 0.12
N GLY A 23 -12.36 -4.51 0.28
CA GLY A 23 -12.32 -3.75 1.54
C GLY A 23 -11.58 -4.45 2.69
N GLY A 24 -11.08 -5.67 2.47
CA GLY A 24 -10.35 -6.45 3.46
C GLY A 24 -9.03 -5.80 3.86
N GLN A 25 -8.54 -6.09 5.05
CA GLN A 25 -7.30 -5.51 5.54
C GLN A 25 -6.09 -6.13 4.81
N MET A 26 -5.07 -5.34 4.50
CA MET A 26 -3.86 -5.84 3.82
C MET A 26 -2.73 -6.14 4.82
N TYR A 27 -1.86 -7.07 4.44
CA TYR A 27 -0.67 -7.45 5.18
C TYR A 27 0.58 -7.23 4.35
N LEU A 28 1.62 -6.70 4.98
CA LEU A 28 2.92 -6.52 4.37
C LEU A 28 3.56 -7.89 4.11
N ARG A 29 3.90 -8.15 2.84
CA ARG A 29 4.64 -9.31 2.36
C ARG A 29 6.07 -8.86 2.12
N ILE A 30 6.99 -9.42 2.89
CA ILE A 30 8.42 -9.12 2.79
C ILE A 30 9.08 -10.31 2.08
N PRO A 31 9.87 -10.08 1.02
CA PRO A 31 10.65 -11.12 0.39
C PRO A 31 11.66 -11.74 1.35
N LYS A 32 12.10 -12.95 1.04
CA LYS A 32 13.32 -13.52 1.64
C LYS A 32 14.54 -12.85 0.98
N PRO A 33 15.71 -12.83 1.64
CA PRO A 33 16.92 -12.19 1.10
C PRO A 33 17.30 -12.66 -0.32
N ASP A 34 17.07 -13.93 -0.66
CA ASP A 34 17.36 -14.49 -1.99
C ASP A 34 16.21 -14.36 -3.01
N ALA A 35 15.16 -13.61 -2.71
CA ALA A 35 13.99 -13.51 -3.58
C ALA A 35 14.08 -12.32 -4.53
N ASP A 36 13.76 -12.54 -5.81
CA ASP A 36 13.83 -11.54 -6.89
C ASP A 36 12.59 -10.59 -6.94
N TRP A 37 11.87 -10.43 -5.82
CA TRP A 37 10.69 -9.58 -5.75
C TRP A 37 10.75 -8.65 -4.56
N GLN A 38 10.10 -7.49 -4.67
CA GLN A 38 10.13 -6.43 -3.65
C GLN A 38 8.97 -6.56 -2.69
N ALA A 39 9.11 -6.01 -1.48
CA ALA A 39 8.03 -6.02 -0.50
C ALA A 39 6.77 -5.32 -1.03
N PHE A 40 5.60 -5.89 -0.73
CA PHE A 40 4.31 -5.35 -1.17
C PHE A 40 3.21 -5.64 -0.15
N TRP A 41 2.10 -4.91 -0.23
CA TRP A 41 0.90 -5.14 0.57
C TRP A 41 -0.04 -6.11 -0.13
N GLY A 42 -0.29 -7.28 0.45
CA GLY A 42 -1.23 -8.28 -0.10
C GLY A 42 -2.52 -8.36 0.71
N CYS A 43 -3.66 -8.55 0.04
CA CYS A 43 -4.96 -8.71 0.69
C CYS A 43 -5.00 -9.92 1.65
N SER A 44 -5.64 -9.78 2.82
CA SER A 44 -5.91 -10.90 3.73
C SER A 44 -6.79 -11.97 3.09
N GLU A 45 -7.74 -11.52 2.28
CA GLU A 45 -8.76 -12.36 1.63
C GLU A 45 -8.24 -13.03 0.35
N TYR A 46 -6.92 -13.10 0.15
CA TYR A 46 -6.33 -13.84 -0.96
C TYR A 46 -6.80 -15.31 -0.99
N LYS A 47 -6.96 -15.94 0.17
CA LYS A 47 -7.50 -17.30 0.28
C LYS A 47 -8.97 -17.40 -0.16
N ALA A 48 -9.73 -16.31 -0.06
CA ALA A 48 -11.11 -16.22 -0.52
C ALA A 48 -11.18 -15.86 -2.03
N GLY A 49 -10.04 -15.71 -2.71
CA GLY A 49 -9.95 -15.38 -4.14
C GLY A 49 -9.66 -13.91 -4.43
N CYS A 50 -9.43 -13.06 -3.43
CA CYS A 50 -9.13 -11.64 -3.64
C CYS A 50 -7.64 -11.40 -3.95
N GLY A 51 -7.32 -11.09 -5.21
CA GLY A 51 -5.96 -10.89 -5.72
C GLY A 51 -5.32 -9.54 -5.36
N GLY A 52 -6.00 -8.71 -4.58
CA GLY A 52 -5.63 -7.32 -4.40
C GLY A 52 -4.27 -7.14 -3.75
N SER A 53 -3.46 -6.28 -4.37
CA SER A 53 -2.14 -5.91 -3.88
C SER A 53 -1.90 -4.40 -4.02
N ARG A 54 -0.95 -3.88 -3.24
CA ARG A 54 -0.40 -2.53 -3.41
C ARG A 54 1.11 -2.57 -3.28
N ASN A 55 1.80 -1.85 -4.15
CA ASN A 55 3.23 -1.68 -4.04
C ASN A 55 3.57 -0.76 -2.87
N ILE A 56 4.86 -0.73 -2.52
CA ILE A 56 5.40 0.16 -1.50
C ILE A 56 6.27 1.17 -2.23
N ASP A 57 6.08 2.44 -1.91
CA ASP A 57 6.91 3.49 -2.46
C ASP A 57 8.36 3.30 -1.97
N PRO A 58 9.35 3.17 -2.87
CA PRO A 58 10.73 2.91 -2.48
C PRO A 58 11.42 4.13 -1.83
N HIS A 59 10.85 5.33 -1.97
CA HIS A 59 11.41 6.56 -1.41
C HIS A 59 10.84 6.85 -0.01
N THR A 60 9.53 6.65 0.19
CA THR A 60 8.87 6.95 1.47
C THR A 60 8.60 5.73 2.33
N GLY A 61 8.62 4.53 1.74
CA GLY A 61 8.27 3.28 2.42
C GLY A 61 6.78 3.14 2.73
N GLU A 62 5.93 4.00 2.17
CA GLU A 62 4.48 3.99 2.38
C GLU A 62 3.78 3.10 1.34
N PRO A 63 2.60 2.52 1.66
CA PRO A 63 1.79 1.87 0.64
C PRO A 63 1.47 2.87 -0.47
N GLU A 64 1.59 2.42 -1.72
CA GLU A 64 1.21 3.23 -2.88
C GLU A 64 -0.22 3.73 -2.70
N HIS A 65 -0.31 5.02 -2.41
CA HIS A 65 -1.53 5.78 -2.55
C HIS A 65 -1.62 6.10 -4.04
N HIS A 66 -2.30 5.24 -4.81
CA HIS A 66 -3.01 5.75 -5.98
C HIS A 66 -4.16 6.60 -5.44
N ALA A 67 -3.81 7.75 -4.87
CA ALA A 67 -4.67 8.89 -4.75
C ALA A 67 -5.02 9.20 -6.20
N GLN A 68 -6.25 8.91 -6.59
CA GLN A 68 -6.87 9.85 -7.51
C GLN A 68 -6.69 11.19 -6.80
N GLU A 69 -5.85 12.06 -7.34
CA GLU A 69 -5.72 13.42 -6.85
C GLU A 69 -7.14 13.97 -6.77
N TRP A 70 -7.68 14.08 -5.56
CA TRP A 70 -8.81 14.95 -5.30
C TRP A 70 -8.21 16.35 -5.32
N THR A 71 -7.83 16.83 -6.50
CA THR A 71 -7.56 18.25 -6.67
C THR A 71 -8.89 18.95 -6.55
N GLN A 72 -9.09 19.44 -5.33
CA GLN A 72 -9.98 20.51 -4.92
C GLN A 72 -10.50 21.39 -6.06
N GLY A 73 -11.81 21.60 -6.05
CA GLY A 73 -12.46 22.65 -6.83
C GLY A 73 -13.89 22.85 -6.37
N VAL A 74 -14.11 23.07 -5.08
CA VAL A 74 -15.33 23.75 -4.65
C VAL A 74 -15.24 25.18 -5.18
N THR A 75 -16.07 25.52 -6.16
CA THR A 75 -16.48 26.91 -6.36
C THR A 75 -18.00 26.90 -6.44
N SER A 76 -18.62 27.04 -5.28
CA SER A 76 -19.93 27.63 -5.22
C SER A 76 -19.77 29.08 -5.68
N ASP A 77 -20.25 29.40 -6.88
CA ASP A 77 -20.61 30.76 -7.22
C ASP A 77 -21.96 30.69 -7.93
N GLY A 78 -22.98 31.11 -7.19
CA GLY A 78 -24.26 31.47 -7.76
C GLY A 78 -24.30 32.99 -7.84
N ASP A 79 -24.58 33.49 -9.03
CA ASP A 79 -25.29 34.74 -9.30
C ASP A 79 -26.14 34.55 -10.56
#